data_AF-H7EJ62-F1
#
_entry.id   AF-H7EJ62-F1
#
_cell.length_a   1.000
_cell.length_b   1.000
_cell.length_c   1.000
_cell.angle_alpha   90.00
_cell.angle_beta   90.00
_cell.angle_gamma   90.00
#
_symmetry.space_group_name_H-M   'P 1'
#
loop_
_entity.id
_entity.type
_entity.pdbx_description
1 polymer ?
#
loop_
_entity_poly.entity_id
_entity_poly.type
_entity_poly.pdbx_seq_one_letter_code
_entity_poly.pdbx_strand_id
1 'polypeptide(L)'
;MLRGWCYMRSLLRVFRCPRNGADVLVLGAFGCGAFRNNPDVVAKDMVSLAKKYALAFKVIEFAVFCRGFDDVNYSAFESEFGRQGIGC
;
A
#
# COMPACT_ATOMS: atom_id res chain seq x y z
N MET A 1 -3.30 17.94 8.81
CA MET A 1 -4.46 17.38 8.06
C MET A 1 -4.36 17.50 6.54
N LEU A 2 -3.70 18.52 5.95
CA LEU A 2 -3.63 18.70 4.48
C LEU A 2 -2.69 17.73 3.73
N ARG A 3 -1.58 17.27 4.33
CA ARG A 3 -0.63 16.36 3.65
C ARG A 3 -1.22 14.99 3.35
N GLY A 4 -2.17 14.51 4.17
CA GLY A 4 -2.81 13.21 3.98
C GLY A 4 -3.67 13.13 2.73
N TRP A 5 -4.31 14.25 2.36
CA TRP A 5 -5.24 14.29 1.25
C TRP A 5 -4.54 14.19 -0.12
N CYS A 6 -3.35 14.76 -0.25
CA CYS A 6 -2.59 14.74 -1.49
C CYS A 6 -2.07 13.33 -1.86
N TYR A 7 -1.49 12.57 -0.92
CA TYR A 7 -1.03 11.21 -1.23
C TYR A 7 -2.21 10.25 -1.42
N MET A 8 -3.27 10.39 -0.62
CA MET A 8 -4.47 9.55 -0.75
C MET A 8 -5.09 9.69 -2.15
N ARG A 9 -5.12 10.92 -2.70
CA ARG A 9 -5.56 11.15 -4.08
C ARG A 9 -4.68 10.46 -5.13
N SER A 10 -3.39 10.29 -4.85
CA SER A 10 -2.48 9.52 -5.71
C SER A 10 -2.74 8.02 -5.61
N LEU A 11 -2.90 7.48 -4.39
CA LEU A 11 -3.26 6.07 -4.19
C LEU A 11 -4.57 5.70 -4.88
N LEU A 12 -5.62 6.52 -4.73
CA LEU A 12 -6.91 6.30 -5.38
C LEU A 12 -6.81 6.25 -6.91
N ARG A 13 -5.87 6.98 -7.52
CA ARG A 13 -5.64 6.91 -8.97
C ARG A 13 -5.02 5.57 -9.37
N VAL A 14 -4.07 5.07 -8.59
CA VAL A 14 -3.43 3.76 -8.83
C VAL A 14 -4.45 2.62 -8.71
N PHE A 15 -5.26 2.58 -7.65
CA PHE A 15 -6.27 1.51 -7.47
C PHE A 15 -7.42 1.58 -8.49
N ARG A 16 -7.58 2.67 -9.24
CA ARG A 16 -8.56 2.81 -10.33
C ARG A 16 -8.01 2.37 -11.70
N CYS A 17 -6.74 1.96 -11.78
CA CYS A 17 -6.09 1.46 -12.99
C CYS A 17 -6.70 0.19 -13.63
N PRO A 18 -7.50 -0.70 -12.98
CA PRO A 18 -8.12 -1.84 -13.67
C PRO A 18 -8.91 -1.48 -14.92
N ARG A 19 -9.42 -0.24 -14.99
CA ARG A 19 -10.08 0.31 -16.18
C ARG A 19 -9.19 0.32 -17.43
N ASN A 20 -7.89 0.11 -17.27
CA ASN A 20 -6.87 0.08 -18.30
C ASN A 20 -6.44 -1.35 -18.67
N GLY A 21 -7.11 -2.39 -18.16
CA GLY A 21 -6.85 -3.80 -18.49
C GLY A 21 -5.73 -4.47 -17.68
N ALA A 22 -5.30 -3.88 -16.57
CA ALA A 22 -4.30 -4.47 -15.68
C ALA A 22 -4.96 -5.47 -14.70
N ASP A 23 -4.54 -6.73 -14.78
CA ASP A 23 -5.04 -7.81 -13.91
C ASP A 23 -4.29 -7.92 -12.57
N VAL A 24 -3.03 -7.48 -12.53
CA VAL A 24 -2.14 -7.63 -11.36
C VAL A 24 -1.61 -6.25 -10.97
N LEU A 25 -1.66 -5.94 -9.67
CA LEU A 25 -1.14 -4.71 -9.11
C LEU A 25 -0.02 -5.02 -8.11
N VAL A 26 1.21 -4.59 -8.40
CA VAL A 26 2.33 -4.69 -7.47
C VAL A 26 2.63 -3.32 -6.88
N LEU A 27 2.62 -3.22 -5.55
CA LEU A 27 2.81 -2.00 -4.77
C LEU A 27 4.06 -2.12 -3.89
N GLY A 28 4.39 -1.02 -3.21
CA GLY A 28 5.44 -0.97 -2.19
C GLY A 28 5.14 0.12 -1.16
N ALA A 29 6.12 0.44 -0.30
CA ALA A 29 5.98 1.44 0.76
C ALA A 29 5.94 2.89 0.19
N PHE A 30 4.78 3.27 -0.35
CA PHE A 30 4.60 4.47 -1.16
C PHE A 30 5.02 5.76 -0.45
N GLY A 31 6.13 6.34 -0.90
CA GLY A 31 6.66 7.59 -0.35
C GLY A 31 7.27 7.50 1.06
N CYS A 32 7.50 6.29 1.59
CA CYS A 32 8.05 6.10 2.93
C CYS A 32 9.59 6.24 3.00
N GLY A 33 10.26 6.44 1.85
CA GLY A 33 11.68 6.76 1.76
C GLY A 33 11.95 8.26 1.78
N ALA A 34 12.52 8.80 0.70
CA ALA A 34 12.91 10.22 0.59
C ALA A 34 11.77 11.21 0.85
N PHE A 35 10.52 10.83 0.56
CA PHE A 35 9.34 11.68 0.81
C PHE A 35 8.86 11.65 2.27
N ARG A 36 9.39 10.73 3.08
CA ARG A 36 9.18 10.64 4.53
C ARG A 36 7.70 10.57 4.92
N ASN A 37 6.88 9.87 4.14
CA ASN A 37 5.55 9.46 4.60
C ASN A 37 5.71 8.50 5.78
N ASN A 38 4.80 8.58 6.74
CA ASN A 38 4.77 7.64 7.86
C ASN A 38 4.32 6.25 7.35
N PRO A 39 5.13 5.19 7.51
CA PRO A 39 4.83 3.87 6.97
C PRO A 39 3.59 3.23 7.60
N ASP A 40 3.29 3.45 8.88
CA ASP A 40 2.09 2.91 9.52
C ASP A 40 0.82 3.48 8.91
N VAL A 41 0.83 4.79 8.62
CA VAL A 41 -0.31 5.49 8.00
C VAL A 41 -0.51 5.01 6.56
N VAL A 42 0.59 4.87 5.80
CA VAL A 42 0.55 4.40 4.42
C VAL A 42 0.10 2.94 4.34
N ALA A 43 0.64 2.06 5.20
CA ALA A 43 0.25 0.66 5.29
C ALA A 43 -1.26 0.53 5.55
N LYS A 44 -1.76 1.20 6.59
CA LYS A 44 -3.19 1.21 6.94
C LYS A 44 -4.09 1.57 5.76
N ASP A 45 -3.77 2.65 5.07
CA ASP A 45 -4.58 3.12 3.95
C ASP A 45 -4.48 2.21 2.73
N MET A 46 -3.28 1.73 2.39
CA MET A 46 -3.08 0.88 1.21
C MET A 46 -3.69 -0.52 1.41
N VAL A 47 -3.58 -1.11 2.60
CA VAL A 47 -4.22 -2.39 2.94
C VAL A 47 -5.75 -2.25 2.91
N SER A 48 -6.28 -1.15 3.45
CA SER A 48 -7.72 -0.84 3.38
C SER A 48 -8.21 -0.68 1.93
N LEU A 49 -7.43 -0.03 1.08
CA LEU A 49 -7.73 0.11 -0.35
C LEU A 49 -7.61 -1.22 -1.08
N ALA A 50 -6.58 -2.03 -0.81
CA ALA A 50 -6.44 -3.36 -1.39
C ALA A 50 -7.66 -4.23 -1.09
N LYS A 51 -8.14 -4.23 0.16
CA LYS A 51 -9.39 -4.91 0.53
C LYS A 51 -10.60 -4.40 -0.25
N LYS A 52 -10.73 -3.07 -0.37
CA LYS A 52 -11.84 -2.44 -1.11
C LYS A 52 -11.82 -2.78 -2.61
N TYR A 53 -10.64 -2.95 -3.19
CA TYR A 53 -10.43 -3.21 -4.62
C TYR A 53 -10.05 -4.66 -4.91
N ALA A 54 -10.22 -5.58 -3.96
CA ALA A 54 -9.80 -6.98 -4.09
C ALA A 54 -10.44 -7.71 -5.28
N LEU A 55 -11.68 -7.33 -5.67
CA LEU A 55 -12.38 -7.90 -6.82
C LEU A 55 -12.04 -7.20 -8.15
N ALA A 56 -11.30 -6.10 -8.11
CA ALA A 56 -10.93 -5.33 -9.29
C ALA A 56 -9.64 -5.81 -9.96
N PHE A 57 -8.86 -6.64 -9.25
CA PHE A 57 -7.62 -7.24 -9.72
C PHE A 57 -7.67 -8.74 -9.43
N LYS A 58 -6.96 -9.54 -10.22
CA LYS A 58 -6.73 -10.95 -9.89
C LYS A 58 -5.80 -11.09 -8.69
N VAL A 59 -4.80 -10.20 -8.59
CA VAL A 59 -3.77 -10.22 -7.55
C VAL A 59 -3.36 -8.78 -7.19
N ILE A 60 -3.23 -8.50 -5.90
CA ILE A 60 -2.62 -7.27 -5.37
C ILE A 60 -1.47 -7.67 -4.44
N GLU A 61 -0.23 -7.39 -4.85
CA GLU A 61 0.99 -7.74 -4.11
C GLU A 61 1.69 -6.51 -3.54
N PHE A 62 2.38 -6.68 -2.41
CA PHE A 62 3.15 -5.63 -1.75
C PHE A 62 4.63 -6.03 -1.66
N ALA A 63 5.43 -5.59 -2.63
CA ALA A 63 6.88 -5.77 -2.65
C ALA A 63 7.57 -4.69 -1.81
N VAL A 64 7.58 -4.86 -0.48
CA VAL A 64 8.20 -3.92 0.46
C VAL A 64 9.66 -4.28 0.72
N PHE A 65 10.56 -3.59 0.01
CA PHE A 65 12.00 -3.78 0.17
C PHE A 65 12.56 -3.16 1.47
N CYS A 66 13.44 -3.89 2.14
CA CYS A 66 14.16 -3.47 3.35
C CYS A 66 15.67 -3.61 3.17
N ARG A 67 16.44 -2.65 3.70
CA ARG A 67 17.92 -2.67 3.62
C ARG A 67 18.51 -3.09 4.95
N GLY A 68 18.99 -4.33 5.03
CA GLY A 68 19.67 -4.85 6.22
C GLY A 68 18.74 -4.80 7.44
N PHE A 69 19.13 -4.03 8.46
CA PHE A 69 18.38 -3.88 9.71
C PHE A 69 17.28 -2.81 9.68
N ASP A 70 17.13 -2.05 8.59
CA ASP A 70 16.02 -1.10 8.43
C ASP A 70 14.82 -1.82 7.80
N ASP A 71 14.02 -2.44 8.67
CA ASP A 71 12.81 -3.20 8.34
C ASP A 71 11.51 -2.42 8.59
N VAL A 72 11.60 -1.15 8.98
CA VAL A 72 10.47 -0.35 9.49
C VAL A 72 9.29 -0.35 8.52
N ASN A 73 9.56 -0.23 7.23
CA ASN A 73 8.51 -0.27 6.21
C ASN A 73 7.86 -1.66 6.13
N TYR A 74 8.65 -2.73 6.11
CA TYR A 74 8.10 -4.08 6.03
C TYR A 74 7.30 -4.41 7.29
N SER A 75 7.85 -4.14 8.47
CA SER A 75 7.20 -4.36 9.76
C SER A 75 5.86 -3.62 9.87
N ALA A 76 5.76 -2.39 9.36
CA ALA A 76 4.50 -1.64 9.33
C ALA A 76 3.44 -2.31 8.45
N PHE A 77 3.82 -2.79 7.26
CA PHE A 77 2.90 -3.50 6.37
C PHE A 77 2.51 -4.88 6.93
N GLU A 78 3.47 -5.67 7.39
CA GLU A 78 3.25 -6.99 8.00
C GLU A 78 2.30 -6.90 9.22
N SER A 79 2.53 -5.94 10.10
CA SER A 79 1.66 -5.67 11.26
C SER A 79 0.22 -5.37 10.82
N GLU A 80 0.05 -4.57 9.76
CA GLU A 80 -1.27 -4.15 9.29
C GLU A 80 -2.01 -5.28 8.55
N PHE A 81 -1.30 -6.13 7.80
CA PHE A 81 -1.88 -7.37 7.24
C PHE A 81 -2.42 -8.27 8.34
N GLY A 82 -1.65 -8.46 9.42
CA GLY A 82 -2.08 -9.20 10.60
C GLY A 82 -3.31 -8.59 11.27
N ARG A 83 -3.37 -7.26 11.43
CA ARG A 83 -4.53 -6.56 12.03
C ARG A 83 -5.80 -6.65 11.21
N GLN A 84 -5.70 -6.54 9.88
CA GLN A 84 -6.88 -6.53 9.00
C GLN A 84 -7.33 -7.93 8.55
N GLY A 85 -6.63 -8.97 8.99
CA GLY A 85 -6.92 -10.37 8.64
C GLY A 85 -6.79 -10.64 7.16
N ILE A 86 -5.88 -9.93 6.48
CA ILE A 86 -5.60 -10.14 5.06
C ILE A 86 -4.35 -11.02 5.02
N GLY A 87 -4.53 -12.28 4.64
CA GLY A 87 -3.41 -13.14 4.28
C GLY A 87 -2.89 -12.74 2.90
N CYS A 88 -1.58 -12.56 2.78
CA CYS A 88 -0.89 -12.67 1.50
C CYS A 88 -1.09 -14.08 0.91
#